data_AF-A0A1V4QAA6-F1
#
_entry.id   AF-A0A1V4QAA6-F1
#
_cell.length_a   1.000
_cell.length_b   1.000
_cell.length_c   1.000
_cell.angle_alpha   90.00
_cell.angle_beta   90.00
_cell.angle_gamma   90.00
#
_symmetry.space_group_name_H-M   'P 1'
#
loop_
_entity.id
_entity.type
_entity.pdbx_description
1 polymer ?
#
loop_
_entity_poly.entity_id
_entity_poly.type
_entity_poly.pdbx_seq_one_letter_code
_entity_poly.pdbx_strand_id
1 'polypeptide(L)'
;YPLDVIGGRMLAQAVTSEMLGDPRFAGLFAQARTELRAVLQARVGAPIGAIVACQQAAQPTATALTTYRQRATFSFLPSGAAQAENVPAGAENLIRAAHPGLSTAQLRDILARTALPAGYPLDKSGLSGGWQRLDIARAWVTR
;
A
#
# COMPACT_ATOMS: atom_id res chain seq x y z
N TYR A 1 2.62 -16.93 -15.50
CA TYR A 1 2.35 -15.52 -15.84
C TYR A 1 2.70 -14.56 -14.68
N PRO A 2 3.99 -14.37 -14.31
CA PRO A 2 4.34 -13.44 -13.23
C PRO A 2 4.09 -11.97 -13.56
N LEU A 3 4.30 -11.56 -14.82
CA LEU A 3 4.07 -10.17 -15.24
C LEU A 3 2.60 -9.76 -15.12
N ASP A 4 1.66 -10.66 -15.39
CA ASP A 4 0.22 -10.38 -15.27
C ASP A 4 -0.19 -10.15 -13.82
N VAL A 5 0.40 -10.88 -12.87
CA VAL A 5 0.17 -10.67 -11.44
C VAL A 5 0.75 -9.34 -10.98
N ILE A 6 1.96 -9.00 -11.44
CA ILE A 6 2.60 -7.70 -11.14
C ILE A 6 1.75 -6.57 -11.73
N GLY A 7 1.36 -6.67 -13.00
CA GLY A 7 0.52 -5.69 -13.69
C GLY A 7 -0.86 -5.54 -13.04
N GLY A 8 -1.48 -6.65 -12.64
CA GLY A 8 -2.75 -6.64 -11.89
C GLY A 8 -2.64 -5.93 -10.54
N ARG A 9 -1.55 -6.14 -9.79
CA ARG A 9 -1.26 -5.39 -8.55
C ARG A 9 -1.10 -3.90 -8.84
N MET A 10 -0.32 -3.54 -9.86
CA MET A 10 -0.09 -2.14 -10.24
C MET A 10 -1.41 -1.44 -10.60
N LEU A 11 -2.27 -2.10 -11.40
CA LEU A 11 -3.59 -1.59 -11.74
C LEU A 11 -4.48 -1.43 -10.50
N ALA A 12 -4.52 -2.45 -9.63
CA ALA A 12 -5.30 -2.41 -8.40
C ALA A 12 -4.85 -1.26 -7.48
N GLN A 13 -3.54 -1.02 -7.37
CA GLN A 13 -2.99 0.10 -6.60
C GLN A 13 -3.40 1.44 -7.21
N ALA A 14 -3.28 1.61 -8.52
CA ALA A 14 -3.65 2.83 -9.21
C ALA A 14 -5.14 3.16 -9.02
N VAL A 15 -6.03 2.20 -9.30
CA VAL A 15 -7.48 2.38 -9.15
C VAL A 15 -7.87 2.60 -7.69
N THR A 16 -7.31 1.85 -6.75
CA THR A 16 -7.61 2.03 -5.32
C THR A 16 -7.17 3.41 -4.83
N SER A 17 -5.99 3.85 -5.27
CA SER A 17 -5.45 5.17 -4.94
C SER A 17 -6.32 6.30 -5.46
N GLU A 18 -6.86 6.16 -6.67
CA GLU A 18 -7.81 7.10 -7.27
C GLU A 18 -9.11 7.15 -6.47
N MET A 19 -9.73 5.99 -6.20
CA MET A 19 -10.98 5.91 -5.46
C MET A 19 -10.86 6.48 -4.04
N LEU A 20 -9.76 6.21 -3.34
CA LEU A 20 -9.48 6.77 -2.01
C LEU A 20 -9.27 8.29 -2.03
N GLY A 21 -8.81 8.85 -3.16
CA GLY A 21 -8.59 10.29 -3.33
C GLY A 21 -9.80 11.06 -3.81
N ASP A 22 -10.83 10.39 -4.32
CA ASP A 22 -12.00 11.01 -4.91
C ASP A 22 -13.05 11.39 -3.84
N PRO A 23 -13.38 12.69 -3.68
CA PRO A 23 -14.35 13.17 -2.70
C PRO A 23 -15.74 12.53 -2.83
N ARG A 24 -16.13 12.06 -4.03
CA ARG A 24 -17.42 11.39 -4.27
C ARG A 24 -17.55 10.10 -3.45
N PHE A 25 -16.45 9.42 -3.16
CA PHE A 25 -16.44 8.18 -2.38
C PHE A 25 -16.16 8.41 -0.88
N ALA A 26 -15.74 9.60 -0.47
CA ALA A 26 -15.34 9.88 0.92
C ALA A 26 -16.47 9.55 1.92
N GLY A 27 -17.71 9.95 1.60
CA GLY A 27 -18.89 9.63 2.42
C GLY A 27 -19.18 8.12 2.49
N LEU A 28 -19.06 7.42 1.35
CA LEU A 28 -19.30 5.98 1.27
C LEU A 28 -18.26 5.19 2.08
N PHE A 29 -16.98 5.57 2.02
CA PHE A 29 -15.94 4.94 2.85
C PHE A 29 -16.15 5.21 4.34
N ALA A 30 -16.60 6.41 4.73
CA ALA A 30 -16.89 6.74 6.13
C ALA A 30 -18.07 5.92 6.68
N GLN A 31 -19.13 5.75 5.88
CA GLN A 31 -20.28 4.91 6.22
C GLN A 31 -19.86 3.44 6.33
N ALA A 32 -19.18 2.89 5.31
CA ALA A 32 -18.70 1.51 5.30
C ALA A 32 -17.76 1.22 6.49
N ARG A 33 -16.88 2.15 6.85
CA ARG A 33 -16.02 2.03 8.04
C ARG A 33 -16.85 1.96 9.34
N THR A 34 -17.88 2.80 9.45
CA THR A 34 -18.76 2.81 10.62
C THR A 34 -19.53 1.50 10.74
N GLU A 35 -20.17 1.06 9.66
CA GLU A 35 -20.94 -0.18 9.61
C GLU A 35 -20.07 -1.41 9.90
N LEU A 36 -18.91 -1.53 9.25
CA LEU A 36 -18.00 -2.65 9.46
C LEU A 36 -17.57 -2.74 10.93
N ARG A 37 -17.26 -1.61 11.57
CA ARG A 37 -16.87 -1.60 12.99
C ARG A 37 -18.04 -1.99 13.89
N ALA A 38 -19.25 -1.48 13.61
CA ALA A 38 -20.45 -1.84 14.37
C ALA A 38 -20.72 -3.35 14.31
N VAL A 39 -20.67 -3.95 13.12
CA VAL A 39 -20.85 -5.39 12.93
C VAL A 39 -19.76 -6.19 13.64
N LEU A 40 -18.49 -5.83 13.46
CA LEU A 40 -17.38 -6.55 14.12
C LEU A 40 -17.48 -6.46 15.64
N GLN A 41 -17.81 -5.28 16.20
CA GLN A 41 -18.00 -5.09 17.64
C GLN A 41 -19.17 -5.92 18.19
N ALA A 42 -20.30 -5.96 17.48
CA ALA A 42 -21.44 -6.77 17.86
C ALA A 42 -21.11 -8.28 17.85
N ARG A 43 -20.33 -8.75 16.86
CA ARG A 43 -19.94 -10.16 16.74
C ARG A 43 -18.98 -10.63 17.82
N VAL A 44 -18.07 -9.76 18.26
CA VAL A 44 -17.05 -10.08 19.28
C VAL A 44 -17.47 -9.69 20.70
N GLY A 45 -18.57 -8.96 20.86
CA GLY A 45 -19.10 -8.52 22.16
C GLY A 45 -18.21 -7.50 22.89
N ALA A 46 -17.27 -6.86 22.19
CA ALA A 46 -16.31 -5.93 22.80
C ALA A 46 -15.93 -4.79 21.85
N PRO A 47 -15.41 -3.66 22.36
CA PRO A 47 -14.84 -2.62 21.52
C PRO A 47 -13.71 -3.16 20.64
N ILE A 48 -13.72 -2.83 19.35
CA ILE A 48 -12.75 -3.36 18.38
C ILE A 48 -11.30 -3.02 18.75
N GLY A 49 -11.07 -1.91 19.46
CA GLY A 49 -9.74 -1.56 19.98
C GLY A 49 -9.22 -2.58 21.01
N ALA A 50 -10.08 -3.10 21.88
CA ALA A 50 -9.72 -4.13 22.84
C ALA A 50 -9.41 -5.46 22.13
N ILE A 51 -10.18 -5.81 21.10
CA ILE A 51 -9.93 -7.01 20.30
C ILE A 51 -8.59 -6.93 19.57
N VAL A 52 -8.30 -5.80 18.90
CA VAL A 52 -7.03 -5.59 18.18
C VAL A 52 -5.84 -5.63 19.14
N ALA A 53 -5.97 -5.10 20.36
CA ALA A 53 -4.89 -5.13 21.34
C ALA A 53 -4.50 -6.56 21.77
N CYS A 54 -5.45 -7.49 21.77
CA CYS A 54 -5.22 -8.89 22.12
C CYS A 54 -4.89 -9.79 20.91
N GLN A 55 -4.94 -9.26 19.69
CA GLN A 55 -4.66 -10.05 18.49
C GLN A 55 -3.17 -10.38 18.40
N GLN A 56 -2.88 -11.66 18.17
CA GLN A 56 -1.56 -12.13 17.81
C GLN A 56 -1.41 -12.10 16.29
N ALA A 57 -0.29 -11.56 15.81
CA ALA A 57 0.00 -11.56 14.38
C ALA A 57 0.17 -13.01 13.89
N ALA A 58 -0.49 -13.37 12.79
CA ALA A 58 -0.39 -14.70 12.19
C ALA A 58 1.04 -15.05 11.74
N GLN A 59 1.88 -14.04 11.51
CA GLN A 59 3.30 -14.18 11.18
C GLN A 59 4.06 -12.91 11.58
N PRO A 60 5.39 -12.98 11.75
CA PRO A 60 6.23 -11.81 11.98
C PRO A 60 6.13 -10.80 10.81
N THR A 61 6.17 -9.50 11.13
CA THR A 61 6.13 -8.43 10.12
C THR A 61 7.25 -8.58 9.08
N ALA A 62 8.46 -8.96 9.50
CA ALA A 62 9.58 -9.17 8.59
C ALA A 62 9.29 -10.24 7.51
N THR A 63 8.65 -11.35 7.89
CA THR A 63 8.23 -12.41 6.95
C THR A 63 7.20 -11.90 5.95
N ALA A 64 6.22 -11.13 6.42
CA ALA A 64 5.21 -10.53 5.55
C ALA A 64 5.83 -9.53 4.55
N LEU A 65 6.80 -8.71 4.99
CA LEU A 65 7.52 -7.78 4.12
C LEU A 65 8.35 -8.51 3.06
N THR A 66 9.09 -9.56 3.45
CA THR A 66 9.85 -10.39 2.49
C THR A 66 8.93 -11.03 1.46
N THR A 67 7.79 -11.58 1.90
CA THR A 67 6.79 -12.19 1.01
C THR A 67 6.19 -11.16 0.06
N TYR A 68 5.89 -9.95 0.55
CA TYR A 68 5.39 -8.86 -0.28
C TYR A 68 6.37 -8.52 -1.39
N ARG A 69 7.66 -8.32 -1.05
CA ARG A 69 8.72 -8.02 -2.03
C ARG A 69 8.87 -9.13 -3.06
N GLN A 70 8.91 -10.39 -2.60
CA GLN A 70 8.97 -11.55 -3.50
C GLN A 70 7.79 -11.58 -4.47
N ARG A 71 6.57 -11.20 -4.07
CA ARG A 71 5.40 -11.17 -4.97
C ARG A 71 5.34 -9.92 -5.85
N ALA A 72 5.97 -8.82 -5.43
CA ALA A 72 6.05 -7.60 -6.22
C ALA A 72 6.97 -7.75 -7.44
N THR A 73 7.94 -8.66 -7.38
CA THR A 73 8.97 -8.85 -8.42
C THR A 73 9.05 -10.28 -8.96
N PHE A 74 8.54 -11.28 -8.23
CA PHE A 74 8.80 -12.69 -8.49
C PHE A 74 10.30 -12.95 -8.72
N SER A 75 10.65 -13.81 -9.68
CA SER A 75 12.03 -14.13 -10.03
C SER A 75 12.72 -13.08 -10.92
N PHE A 76 12.07 -11.94 -11.20
CA PHE A 76 12.73 -10.87 -11.96
C PHE A 76 13.79 -10.21 -11.08
N LEU A 77 14.98 -10.04 -11.66
CA LEU A 77 16.07 -9.28 -11.05
C LEU A 77 16.04 -7.85 -11.61
N PRO A 78 16.32 -6.84 -10.77
CA PRO A 78 16.49 -5.47 -11.26
C PRO A 78 17.73 -5.38 -12.15
N SER A 79 17.66 -4.54 -13.18
CA SER A 79 18.75 -4.29 -14.12
C SER A 79 18.88 -2.81 -14.46
N GLY A 80 20.10 -2.31 -14.64
CA GLY A 80 20.34 -0.89 -14.93
C GLY A 80 20.80 -0.10 -13.69
N ALA A 81 20.95 1.21 -13.86
CA ALA A 81 21.48 2.08 -12.83
C ALA A 81 20.48 2.32 -11.69
N ALA A 82 21.01 2.60 -10.50
CA ALA A 82 20.19 3.07 -9.40
C ALA A 82 19.50 4.39 -9.79
N GLN A 83 18.18 4.44 -9.59
CA GLN A 83 17.37 5.62 -9.88
C GLN A 83 16.43 5.90 -8.70
N ALA A 84 16.27 7.18 -8.37
CA ALA A 84 15.28 7.63 -7.41
C ALA A 84 13.87 7.17 -7.83
N GLU A 85 13.04 6.84 -6.85
CA GLU A 85 11.66 6.46 -7.12
C GLU A 85 10.86 7.67 -7.61
N ASN A 86 10.12 7.50 -8.71
CA ASN A 86 9.12 8.47 -9.13
C ASN A 86 7.75 8.05 -8.60
N VAL A 87 7.45 8.48 -7.37
CA VAL A 87 6.19 8.13 -6.70
C VAL A 87 5.00 8.66 -7.53
N PRO A 88 4.08 7.80 -8.02
CA PRO A 88 2.93 8.24 -8.78
C PRO A 88 2.08 9.26 -8.01
N ALA A 89 1.42 10.16 -8.73
CA ALA A 89 0.48 11.09 -8.10
C ALA A 89 -0.65 10.32 -7.40
N GLY A 90 -1.03 10.74 -6.20
CA GLY A 90 -2.09 10.11 -5.42
C GLY A 90 -1.67 8.87 -4.63
N ALA A 91 -0.52 8.24 -4.92
CA ALA A 91 -0.07 7.01 -4.24
C ALA A 91 -0.01 7.15 -2.71
N GLU A 92 0.20 8.37 -2.19
CA GLU A 92 0.09 8.69 -0.76
C GLU A 92 -1.25 8.29 -0.12
N ASN A 93 -2.34 8.24 -0.89
CA ASN A 93 -3.67 7.84 -0.42
C ASN A 93 -3.68 6.38 0.03
N LEU A 94 -2.83 5.54 -0.57
CA LEU A 94 -2.70 4.14 -0.19
C LEU A 94 -2.14 3.97 1.23
N ILE A 95 -1.39 4.92 1.79
CA ILE A 95 -0.76 4.75 3.12
C ILE A 95 -1.24 5.75 4.16
N ARG A 96 -2.05 6.74 3.78
CA ARG A 96 -2.53 7.82 4.66
C ARG A 96 -3.19 7.31 5.94
N ALA A 97 -3.95 6.21 5.86
CA ALA A 97 -4.62 5.61 7.01
C ALA A 97 -3.64 5.06 8.07
N ALA A 98 -2.43 4.67 7.67
CA ALA A 98 -1.39 4.15 8.56
C ALA A 98 -0.63 5.26 9.31
N HIS A 99 -0.68 6.48 8.77
CA HIS A 99 0.15 7.63 9.15
C HIS A 99 -0.70 8.88 9.43
N PRO A 100 -1.60 8.82 10.42
CA PRO A 100 -2.47 9.95 10.73
C PRO A 100 -1.65 11.20 11.09
N GLY A 101 -2.00 12.34 10.50
CA GLY A 101 -1.35 13.63 10.76
C GLY A 101 -0.14 13.95 9.87
N LEU A 102 0.37 13.01 9.08
CA LEU A 102 1.43 13.32 8.13
C LEU A 102 0.90 14.09 6.90
N SER A 103 1.68 15.07 6.45
CA SER A 103 1.45 15.81 5.21
C SER A 103 1.62 14.90 3.98
N THR A 104 1.03 15.28 2.85
CA THR A 104 1.22 14.58 1.58
C THR A 104 2.70 14.45 1.20
N ALA A 105 3.52 15.49 1.44
CA ALA A 105 4.95 15.44 1.16
C ALA A 105 5.67 14.36 2.00
N GLN A 106 5.36 14.27 3.30
CA GLN A 106 5.93 13.24 4.18
C GLN A 106 5.50 11.82 3.77
N LEU A 107 4.24 11.63 3.36
CA LEU A 107 3.78 10.33 2.87
C LEU A 107 4.50 9.91 1.58
N ARG A 108 4.70 10.85 0.65
CA ARG A 108 5.42 10.59 -0.60
C ARG A 108 6.90 10.29 -0.36
N ASP A 109 7.51 10.94 0.63
CA ASP A 109 8.88 10.67 1.07
C ASP A 109 9.03 9.26 1.68
N ILE A 110 8.05 8.79 2.48
CA ILE A 110 8.00 7.40 2.95
C ILE A 110 7.92 6.43 1.75
N LEU A 111 7.03 6.68 0.79
CA LEU A 111 6.91 5.84 -0.40
C LEU A 111 8.22 5.77 -1.19
N ALA A 112 8.87 6.91 -1.40
CA ALA A 112 10.12 6.98 -2.14
C ALA A 112 11.26 6.21 -1.46
N ARG A 113 11.43 6.37 -0.13
CA ARG A 113 12.51 5.71 0.61
C ARG A 113 12.28 4.21 0.84
N THR A 114 11.03 3.77 0.77
CA THR A 114 10.69 2.34 0.98
C THR A 114 10.58 1.56 -0.33
N ALA A 115 10.65 2.23 -1.47
CA ALA A 115 10.53 1.65 -2.80
C ALA A 115 11.52 0.50 -3.07
N LEU A 116 11.11 -0.40 -3.96
CA LEU A 116 11.95 -1.45 -4.50
C LEU A 116 13.07 -0.85 -5.38
N PRO A 117 14.16 -1.61 -5.64
CA PRO A 117 15.19 -1.20 -6.59
C PRO A 117 14.64 -0.80 -7.96
N ALA A 118 15.35 0.09 -8.65
CA ALA A 118 15.04 0.44 -10.05
C ALA A 118 15.37 -0.73 -10.99
N GLY A 119 14.77 -0.73 -12.18
CA GLY A 119 15.21 -1.61 -13.27
C GLY A 119 14.43 -2.90 -13.45
N TYR A 120 13.21 -2.97 -12.91
CA TYR A 120 12.29 -4.08 -13.13
C TYR A 120 11.54 -3.94 -14.47
N PRO A 121 10.99 -5.03 -15.05
CA PRO A 121 10.44 -5.00 -16.42
C PRO A 121 9.28 -4.03 -16.68
N LEU A 122 8.55 -3.61 -15.64
CA LEU A 122 7.40 -2.70 -15.71
C LEU A 122 7.69 -1.36 -14.99
N ASP A 123 8.95 -1.10 -14.64
CA ASP A 123 9.44 0.10 -13.98
C ASP A 123 9.53 1.24 -14.99
N LYS A 124 8.37 1.72 -15.41
CA LYS A 124 8.25 2.82 -16.37
C LYS A 124 8.08 4.13 -15.62
N SER A 125 8.68 5.20 -16.11
CA SER A 125 8.42 6.57 -15.67
C SER A 125 7.28 7.21 -16.49
N GLY A 126 6.68 8.30 -15.97
CA GLY A 126 5.64 9.09 -16.66
C GLY A 126 4.24 8.96 -16.04
N LEU A 127 3.24 9.55 -16.71
CA LEU A 127 1.88 9.73 -16.18
C LEU A 127 1.16 8.43 -15.78
N SER A 128 1.52 7.30 -16.36
CA SER A 128 0.96 5.96 -16.04
C SER A 128 2.00 5.00 -15.46
N GLY A 129 3.18 5.51 -15.10
CA GLY A 129 4.32 4.74 -14.59
C GLY A 129 4.45 4.79 -13.06
N GLY A 130 5.53 4.22 -12.52
CA GLY A 130 5.92 4.32 -11.10
C GLY A 130 5.18 3.40 -10.12
N TRP A 131 4.24 2.58 -10.58
CA TRP A 131 3.49 1.69 -9.68
C TRP A 131 4.23 0.40 -9.32
N GLN A 132 5.15 -0.06 -10.16
CA GLN A 132 5.83 -1.35 -9.92
C GLN A 132 6.66 -1.32 -8.64
N ARG A 133 7.37 -0.22 -8.38
CA ARG A 133 8.35 -0.15 -7.29
C ARG A 133 7.77 0.20 -5.93
N LEU A 134 6.48 0.54 -5.86
CA LEU A 134 5.83 0.82 -4.58
C LEU A 134 5.80 -0.41 -3.68
N ASP A 135 6.56 -0.35 -2.58
CA ASP A 135 6.52 -1.29 -1.47
C ASP A 135 5.50 -0.83 -0.42
N ILE A 136 4.21 -0.97 -0.75
CA ILE A 136 3.12 -0.47 0.11
C ILE A 136 3.16 -1.14 1.48
N ALA A 137 3.54 -2.41 1.57
CA ALA A 137 3.63 -3.10 2.86
C ALA A 137 4.73 -2.49 3.74
N ARG A 138 5.92 -2.20 3.19
CA ARG A 138 6.99 -1.54 3.94
C ARG A 138 6.60 -0.11 4.31
N ALA A 139 6.04 0.64 3.37
CA ALA A 139 5.57 2.00 3.60
C ALA A 139 4.51 2.07 4.71
N TRP A 140 3.59 1.10 4.79
CA TRP A 140 2.50 1.07 5.78
C TRP A 140 3.02 0.92 7.21
N VAL A 141 4.09 0.16 7.42
CA VAL A 141 4.64 -0.14 8.76
C VAL A 141 5.82 0.74 9.15
N THR A 142 6.26 1.64 8.26
CA THR A 142 7.33 2.60 8.54
C THR A 142 6.83 3.64 9.56
N ARG A 143 7.69 4.12 10.45
CA ARG A 143 7.35 5.12 11.46
C ARG A 143 8.25 6.33 11.27
#